data_AF-A0A1A1YS78-F1
#
_entry.id   AF-A0A1A1YS78-F1
#
_cell.length_a   1.000
_cell.length_b   1.000
_cell.length_c   1.000
_cell.angle_alpha   90.00
_cell.angle_beta   90.00
_cell.angle_gamma   90.00
#
_symmetry.space_group_name_H-M   'P 1'
#
loop_
_entity.id
_entity.type
_entity.pdbx_description
1 polymer ?
#
loop_
_entity_poly.entity_id
_entity_poly.type
_entity_poly.pdbx_seq_one_letter_code
_entity_poly.pdbx_strand_id
1 'polypeptide(L)'
;MWRCNHNLIGEPVGINTFREVVDILDAAVNGPGTEVGPPHHAFWRGITRDEFVAKKLLGQPILVLGDGAHSNLILSLKGQPPFGSGPGAEFPRMPVGFDPVPDDSIHLIELWIDDGCPDG
;
A
#
# COMPACT_ATOMS: atom_id res chain seq x y z
N MET A 1 13.48 20.68 33.83
CA MET A 1 13.47 19.23 33.50
C MET A 1 12.13 18.88 32.88
N TRP A 2 12.18 17.98 31.91
CA TRP A 2 11.17 17.47 30.97
C TRP A 2 9.65 17.62 31.18
N ARG A 3 8.99 17.76 30.02
CA ARG A 3 7.56 17.64 29.70
C ARG A 3 6.97 16.28 30.10
N CYS A 4 5.66 16.25 30.38
CA CYS A 4 4.75 15.18 29.93
C CYS A 4 3.28 15.66 29.87
N ASN A 5 2.62 15.28 28.78
CA ASN A 5 1.18 15.05 28.56
C ASN A 5 0.17 16.23 28.56
N HIS A 6 -0.18 16.63 27.33
CA HIS A 6 -1.55 16.73 26.82
C HIS A 6 -1.47 16.16 25.38
N ASN A 7 -2.35 15.30 24.87
CA ASN A 7 -3.80 15.33 24.97
C ASN A 7 -4.36 13.94 24.64
N LEU A 8 -5.27 13.43 25.49
CA LEU A 8 -6.20 12.36 25.15
C LEU A 8 -7.47 13.04 24.62
N ILE A 9 -7.62 13.14 23.31
CA ILE A 9 -8.91 13.31 22.64
C ILE A 9 -8.93 12.42 21.41
N GLY A 10 -10.02 11.68 21.23
CA GLY A 10 -10.25 10.82 20.07
C GLY A 10 -10.49 11.66 18.83
N GLU A 11 -9.46 11.78 18.00
CA GLU A 11 -9.65 12.00 16.57
C GLU A 11 -10.27 10.71 15.99
N PRO A 12 -11.21 10.78 15.03
CA PRO A 12 -11.60 9.59 14.28
C PRO A 12 -10.32 8.97 13.71
N VAL A 13 -10.18 7.64 13.76
CA VAL A 13 -9.11 6.92 13.05
C VAL A 13 -9.21 7.40 11.60
N GLY A 14 -8.25 8.25 11.22
CA GLY A 14 -8.43 9.25 10.18
C GLY A 14 -8.63 8.59 8.82
N ILE A 15 -9.49 9.20 8.01
CA ILE A 15 -9.66 8.86 6.60
C ILE A 15 -8.27 8.87 5.95
N ASN A 16 -7.69 7.69 5.74
CA ASN A 16 -6.48 7.59 4.93
C ASN A 16 -6.85 8.11 3.53
N THR A 17 -6.11 9.05 2.98
CA THR A 17 -6.34 9.59 1.65
C THR A 17 -5.58 8.77 0.61
N PHE A 18 -5.99 8.85 -0.65
CA PHE A 18 -5.18 8.25 -1.72
C PHE A 18 -3.75 8.84 -1.76
N ARG A 19 -3.57 10.10 -1.33
CA ARG A 19 -2.25 10.72 -1.21
C ARG A 19 -1.35 9.99 -0.22
N GLU A 20 -1.87 9.59 0.94
CA GLU A 20 -1.10 8.86 1.96
C GLU A 20 -0.70 7.47 1.46
N VAL A 21 -1.57 6.80 0.69
CA VAL A 21 -1.21 5.54 0.02
C VAL A 21 -0.02 5.75 -0.94
N VAL A 22 -0.05 6.80 -1.75
CA VAL A 22 1.06 7.17 -2.64
C VAL A 22 2.34 7.44 -1.85
N ASP A 23 2.26 8.15 -0.73
CA ASP A 23 3.42 8.46 0.11
C ASP A 23 4.05 7.20 0.72
N ILE A 24 3.23 6.24 1.17
CA ILE A 24 3.71 4.94 1.67
C ILE A 24 4.41 4.15 0.55
N LEU A 25 3.80 4.08 -0.65
CA LEU A 25 4.38 3.34 -1.77
C LEU A 25 5.67 3.99 -2.30
N ASP A 26 5.76 5.31 -2.26
CA ASP A 26 6.99 6.03 -2.59
C ASP A 26 8.07 5.78 -1.54
N ALA A 27 7.75 5.85 -0.25
CA ALA A 27 8.69 5.55 0.82
C ALA A 27 9.25 4.11 0.70
N ALA A 28 8.41 3.15 0.32
CA ALA A 28 8.79 1.76 0.09
C ALA A 28 9.89 1.58 -0.97
N VAL A 29 10.01 2.53 -1.92
CA VAL A 29 11.02 2.50 -2.98
C VAL A 29 12.05 3.62 -2.82
N ASN A 30 12.34 4.07 -1.60
CA ASN A 30 13.29 5.15 -1.29
C ASN A 30 12.91 6.54 -1.84
N GLY A 31 11.61 6.78 -2.10
CA GLY A 31 11.04 8.09 -2.38
C GLY A 31 10.49 8.29 -3.80
N PRO A 32 9.81 9.43 -4.03
CA PRO A 32 9.06 9.71 -5.26
C PRO A 32 9.95 9.84 -6.52
N GLY A 33 11.24 10.11 -6.33
CA GLY A 33 12.22 10.24 -7.42
C GLY A 33 12.83 8.91 -7.86
N THR A 34 12.64 7.82 -7.10
CA THR A 34 13.27 6.53 -7.42
C THR A 34 12.58 5.88 -8.61
N GLU A 35 13.37 5.44 -9.58
CA GLU A 35 12.87 4.65 -10.70
C GLU A 35 12.46 3.24 -10.23
N VAL A 36 11.24 2.83 -10.61
CA VAL A 36 10.76 1.47 -10.42
C VAL A 36 10.80 0.77 -11.76
N GLY A 37 11.54 -0.33 -11.81
CA GLY A 37 11.79 -1.08 -13.03
C GLY A 37 10.56 -1.82 -13.59
N PRO A 38 10.72 -2.46 -14.76
CA PRO A 38 9.71 -3.35 -15.32
C PRO A 38 9.42 -4.54 -14.37
N PRO A 39 8.25 -5.20 -14.50
CA PRO A 39 7.29 -5.08 -15.60
C PRO A 39 6.17 -4.05 -15.40
N HIS A 40 6.01 -3.48 -14.20
CA HIS A 40 4.84 -2.64 -13.87
C HIS A 40 5.17 -1.18 -13.58
N HIS A 41 6.45 -0.82 -13.39
CA HIS A 41 6.88 0.52 -13.00
C HIS A 41 6.16 1.05 -11.73
N ALA A 42 6.29 2.33 -11.43
CA ALA A 42 5.60 3.00 -10.33
C ALA A 42 4.14 3.30 -10.72
N PHE A 43 3.33 2.25 -10.85
CA PHE A 43 1.96 2.31 -11.39
C PHE A 43 0.98 3.17 -10.58
N TRP A 44 1.35 3.61 -9.38
CA TRP A 44 0.60 4.49 -8.50
C TRP A 44 0.85 5.98 -8.74
N ARG A 45 1.89 6.34 -9.49
CA ARG A 45 2.26 7.76 -9.73
C ARG A 45 1.50 8.35 -10.91
N GLY A 46 1.15 9.63 -10.79
CA GLY A 46 0.59 10.43 -11.89
C GLY A 46 -0.83 10.01 -12.32
N ILE A 47 -1.55 9.30 -11.47
CA ILE A 47 -2.93 8.86 -11.70
C ILE A 47 -3.83 9.32 -10.57
N THR A 48 -5.13 9.34 -10.84
CA THR A 48 -6.19 9.60 -9.86
C THR A 48 -6.45 8.37 -8.99
N ARG A 49 -7.13 8.59 -7.86
CA ARG A 49 -7.61 7.51 -6.99
C ARG A 49 -8.46 6.49 -7.73
N ASP A 50 -9.41 6.93 -8.55
CA ASP A 50 -10.29 6.02 -9.29
C ASP A 50 -9.52 5.19 -10.33
N GLU A 51 -8.54 5.79 -11.00
CA GLU A 51 -7.64 5.06 -11.91
C GLU A 51 -6.78 4.03 -11.17
N PHE A 52 -6.35 4.33 -9.93
CA PHE A 52 -5.62 3.40 -9.09
C PHE A 52 -6.53 2.25 -8.64
N VAL A 53 -7.74 2.54 -8.16
CA VAL A 53 -8.73 1.53 -7.74
C VAL A 53 -9.10 0.60 -8.89
N ALA A 54 -9.25 1.13 -10.11
CA ALA A 54 -9.56 0.34 -11.30
C ALA A 54 -8.34 -0.38 -11.91
N LYS A 55 -7.12 -0.13 -11.39
CA LYS A 55 -5.88 -0.59 -12.01
C LYS A 55 -5.79 -2.12 -12.01
N LYS A 56 -5.29 -2.65 -13.12
CA LYS A 56 -4.90 -4.05 -13.25
C LYS A 56 -3.43 -4.16 -13.61
N LEU A 57 -2.74 -5.10 -12.98
CA LEU A 57 -1.39 -5.50 -13.34
C LEU A 57 -1.41 -6.95 -13.80
N LEU A 58 -0.83 -7.24 -14.97
CA LEU A 58 -0.85 -8.57 -15.58
C LEU A 58 -2.29 -9.15 -15.72
N GLY A 59 -3.27 -8.28 -15.95
CA GLY A 59 -4.68 -8.66 -16.08
C GLY A 59 -5.44 -8.84 -14.76
N GLN A 60 -4.75 -8.80 -13.61
CA GLN A 60 -5.35 -8.96 -12.28
C GLN A 60 -5.59 -7.61 -11.61
N PRO A 61 -6.74 -7.41 -10.92
CA PRO A 61 -6.97 -6.19 -10.14
C PRO A 61 -5.94 -6.06 -9.03
N ILE A 62 -5.46 -4.83 -8.77
CA ILE A 62 -4.54 -4.60 -7.65
C ILE A 62 -5.29 -4.52 -6.31
N LEU A 63 -6.55 -4.05 -6.32
CA LEU A 63 -7.41 -3.91 -5.14
C LEU A 63 -8.68 -4.75 -5.30
N VAL A 64 -9.19 -5.24 -4.17
CA VAL A 64 -10.56 -5.70 -3.99
C VAL A 64 -11.23 -4.68 -3.05
N LEU A 65 -12.15 -3.87 -3.60
CA LEU A 65 -12.75 -2.77 -2.85
C LEU A 65 -13.50 -3.29 -1.62
N GLY A 66 -13.19 -2.75 -0.43
CA GLY A 66 -13.74 -3.21 0.85
C GLY A 66 -13.14 -4.52 1.37
N ASP A 67 -12.08 -5.04 0.73
CA ASP A 67 -11.35 -6.24 1.17
C ASP A 67 -9.84 -6.05 0.97
N GLY A 68 -9.25 -5.29 1.90
CA GLY A 68 -7.81 -5.04 1.94
C GLY A 68 -7.01 -6.32 2.11
N ALA A 69 -7.47 -7.23 2.98
CA ALA A 69 -6.76 -8.47 3.29
C ALA A 69 -6.52 -9.37 2.06
N HIS A 70 -7.44 -9.40 1.09
CA HIS A 70 -7.31 -10.17 -0.15
C HIS A 70 -6.91 -9.34 -1.37
N SER A 71 -6.62 -8.06 -1.21
CA SER A 71 -6.11 -7.21 -2.29
C SER A 71 -4.69 -7.60 -2.69
N ASN A 72 -4.44 -7.77 -3.98
CA ASN A 72 -3.12 -8.15 -4.51
C ASN A 72 -2.01 -7.18 -4.06
N LEU A 73 -2.31 -5.89 -3.90
CA LEU A 73 -1.39 -4.92 -3.32
C LEU A 73 -0.91 -5.38 -1.93
N ILE A 74 -1.84 -5.65 -1.01
CA ILE A 74 -1.53 -6.04 0.37
C ILE A 74 -0.82 -7.40 0.41
N LEU A 75 -1.30 -8.39 -0.34
CA LEU A 75 -0.66 -9.70 -0.44
C LEU A 75 0.79 -9.58 -0.94
N SER A 76 1.04 -8.70 -1.92
CA SER A 76 2.37 -8.46 -2.48
C SER A 76 3.33 -7.82 -1.47
N LEU A 77 2.85 -6.89 -0.65
CA LEU A 77 3.65 -6.22 0.38
C LEU A 77 3.94 -7.17 1.55
N LYS A 78 2.94 -7.94 2.01
CA LYS A 78 3.11 -8.95 3.07
C LYS A 78 3.94 -10.15 2.63
N GLY A 79 4.04 -10.41 1.32
CA GLY A 79 4.68 -11.62 0.78
C GLY A 79 3.86 -12.87 1.07
N GLN A 80 2.53 -12.76 0.95
CA GLN A 80 1.59 -13.87 1.09
C GLN A 80 1.19 -14.39 -0.30
N PRO A 81 0.89 -15.69 -0.45
CA PRO A 81 0.53 -16.29 -1.73
C PRO A 81 -0.54 -15.46 -2.49
N PRO A 82 -0.34 -15.20 -3.79
CA PRO A 82 0.69 -15.77 -4.67
C PRO A 82 2.05 -15.05 -4.63
N PHE A 83 2.30 -14.17 -3.66
CA PHE A 83 3.56 -13.45 -3.50
C PHE A 83 4.44 -14.07 -2.40
N GLY A 84 5.75 -13.84 -2.45
CA GLY A 84 6.71 -14.24 -1.42
C GLY A 84 7.73 -15.26 -1.91
N SER A 85 8.19 -16.14 -1.02
CA SER A 85 9.18 -17.19 -1.30
C SER A 85 8.76 -18.58 -0.82
N GLY A 86 7.57 -18.69 -0.21
CA GLY A 86 7.04 -19.94 0.36
C GLY A 86 6.19 -20.75 -0.63
N PRO A 87 5.64 -21.89 -0.18
CA PRO A 87 4.70 -22.68 -0.98
C PRO A 87 3.53 -21.84 -1.49
N GLY A 88 3.22 -21.97 -2.78
CA GLY A 88 2.16 -21.18 -3.44
C GLY A 88 2.59 -19.79 -3.89
N ALA A 89 3.85 -19.39 -3.68
CA ALA A 89 4.38 -18.17 -4.28
C ALA A 89 4.66 -18.38 -5.78
N GLU A 90 4.07 -17.52 -6.60
CA GLU A 90 4.29 -17.40 -8.04
C GLU A 90 5.10 -16.13 -8.38
N PHE A 91 5.02 -15.13 -7.50
CA PHE A 91 5.68 -13.83 -7.62
C PHE A 91 6.52 -13.53 -6.36
N PRO A 92 7.58 -12.71 -6.44
CA PRO A 92 8.31 -12.29 -5.25
C PRO A 92 7.48 -11.35 -4.37
N ARG A 93 7.84 -11.24 -3.09
CA ARG A 93 7.36 -10.15 -2.22
C ARG A 93 7.86 -8.82 -2.77
N MET A 94 6.99 -7.82 -2.78
CA MET A 94 7.30 -6.45 -3.19
C MET A 94 7.59 -5.55 -1.97
N PRO A 95 8.37 -4.48 -2.14
CA PRO A 95 9.17 -4.13 -3.32
C PRO A 95 10.42 -5.03 -3.48
N VAL A 96 10.77 -5.43 -4.71
CA VAL A 96 11.97 -6.23 -5.00
C VAL A 96 13.21 -5.34 -5.02
N GLY A 97 14.26 -5.76 -4.30
CA GLY A 97 15.53 -5.01 -4.23
C GLY A 97 15.51 -3.85 -3.22
N PHE A 98 14.42 -3.72 -2.46
CA PHE A 98 14.24 -2.75 -1.39
C PHE A 98 13.86 -3.47 -0.09
N ASP A 99 13.90 -2.75 1.02
CA ASP A 99 13.46 -3.27 2.31
C ASP A 99 11.95 -3.57 2.32
N PRO A 100 11.49 -4.56 3.10
CA PRO A 100 10.07 -4.77 3.32
C PRO A 100 9.38 -3.50 3.81
N VAL A 101 8.15 -3.27 3.36
CA VAL A 101 7.29 -2.21 3.89
C VAL A 101 6.96 -2.54 5.35
N PRO A 102 7.03 -1.58 6.29
CA PRO A 102 6.64 -1.80 7.68
C PRO A 102 5.18 -2.24 7.82
N ASP A 103 4.91 -3.17 8.74
CA ASP A 103 3.57 -3.74 8.97
C ASP A 103 2.51 -2.66 9.26
N ASP A 104 2.85 -1.63 10.04
CA ASP A 104 1.94 -0.51 10.34
C ASP A 104 1.56 0.26 9.08
N SER A 105 2.49 0.46 8.14
CA SER A 105 2.21 1.13 6.86
C SER A 105 1.36 0.26 5.95
N ILE A 106 1.58 -1.06 5.92
CA ILE A 106 0.72 -1.99 5.21
C ILE A 106 -0.69 -1.95 5.79
N HIS A 107 -0.82 -1.91 7.12
CA HIS A 107 -2.10 -1.84 7.81
C HIS A 107 -2.88 -0.57 7.48
N LEU A 108 -2.21 0.58 7.32
CA LEU A 108 -2.86 1.82 6.88
C LEU A 108 -3.45 1.69 5.45
N ILE A 109 -2.72 1.06 4.52
CA ILE A 109 -3.24 0.80 3.17
C ILE A 109 -4.41 -0.20 3.23
N GLU A 110 -4.32 -1.22 4.08
CA GLU A 110 -5.39 -2.21 4.27
C GLU A 110 -6.68 -1.54 4.76
N LEU A 111 -6.60 -0.73 5.82
CA LEU A 111 -7.73 0.06 6.32
C LEU A 111 -8.30 1.01 5.27
N TRP A 112 -7.43 1.66 4.49
CA TRP A 112 -7.88 2.52 3.40
C TRP A 112 -8.73 1.77 2.36
N ILE A 113 -8.35 0.53 2.02
CA ILE A 113 -9.10 -0.32 1.09
C ILE A 113 -10.43 -0.75 1.72
N ASP A 114 -10.39 -1.15 3.00
CA ASP A 114 -11.57 -1.58 3.76
C ASP A 114 -12.61 -0.45 3.86
N ASP A 115 -12.15 0.79 3.99
CA ASP A 115 -13.00 2.00 4.03
C ASP A 115 -13.54 2.45 2.65
N GLY A 116 -13.31 1.65 1.60
CA GLY A 116 -13.79 1.95 0.25
C GLY A 116 -12.90 2.94 -0.51
N CYS A 117 -11.61 2.99 -0.16
CA CYS A 117 -10.56 3.77 -0.82
C CYS A 117 -10.82 5.29 -0.84
N PRO A 118 -11.22 5.99 0.24
CA PRO A 118 -11.58 7.41 0.17
C PRO A 118 -10.45 8.29 -0.43
N ASP A 119 -10.82 9.31 -1.21
CA ASP A 119 -9.86 10.23 -1.84
C ASP A 119 -9.47 11.39 -0.91
N GLY A 120 -10.43 11.87 -0.11
CA GLY A 120 -10.30 12.98 0.85
C GLY A 120 -11.60 13.76 1.00
#